data_AF-A0A3S2U3V3-F1
#
_entry.id   AF-A0A3S2U3V3-F1
#
_cell.length_a   1.000
_cell.length_b   1.000
_cell.length_c   1.000
_cell.angle_alpha   90.00
_cell.angle_beta   90.00
_cell.angle_gamma   90.00
#
_symmetry.space_group_name_H-M   'P 1'
#
loop_
_entity.id
_entity.type
_entity.pdbx_description
1 polymer ?
#
loop_
_entity_poly.entity_id
_entity_poly.type
_entity_poly.pdbx_seq_one_letter_code
_entity_poly.pdbx_strand_id
1 'polypeptide(L)'
;MILGNSADHNRIDVQWLSSVNGGTHSSAHKVALGDCEDHATLLCSLLLGFGLDAYVCVGTKAKGVPHAWVMTRGTDGTVTFWESLTAHRYLHRPVDPDAPPLSPQPKPSSPYRTVGCVFNHQTFMANCQPSDAVELCVFDFQNPSRWKAMSEEALRSVCAPGSCPSLPPLCAPSLDPAASSNQLEMEMRYLVYEHRKDLDLGTVWDDHLCYLLSSALSAYEMERCTGVSCGNEEFQDAVRRAVPDGHTFKGFPIHFLHRNARRAFATCLRSPFCEEILCCRGDSVRLAVRVWIFVYPENACAVWLMFACKYRSVL
;
A
#
# COMPACT_ATOMS: atom_id res chain seq x y z
N MET A 1 5.52 -11.09 -15.43
CA MET A 1 5.71 -12.52 -15.76
C MET A 1 4.76 -12.83 -16.89
N ILE A 2 5.26 -12.94 -18.13
CA ILE A 2 4.44 -13.40 -19.26
C ILE A 2 4.42 -14.93 -19.14
N LEU A 3 3.31 -15.48 -18.66
CA LEU A 3 3.12 -16.93 -18.65
C LEU A 3 2.58 -17.35 -20.02
N GLY A 4 3.46 -17.87 -20.86
CA GLY A 4 3.10 -18.54 -22.10
C GLY A 4 3.37 -20.03 -22.02
N ASN A 5 2.30 -20.84 -22.01
CA ASN A 5 2.07 -21.97 -22.92
C ASN A 5 1.03 -22.94 -22.34
N SER A 6 -0.17 -22.93 -22.93
CA SER A 6 -0.99 -24.13 -23.12
C SER A 6 -1.74 -23.95 -24.43
N ALA A 7 -1.86 -25.04 -25.20
CA ALA A 7 -2.52 -25.08 -26.50
C ALA A 7 -4.05 -25.02 -26.34
N ASP A 8 -4.55 -23.86 -25.90
CA ASP A 8 -5.97 -23.54 -25.88
C ASP A 8 -6.26 -22.46 -26.92
N HIS A 9 -7.38 -22.61 -27.64
CA HIS A 9 -7.76 -21.80 -28.80
C HIS A 9 -8.00 -20.30 -28.51
N ASN A 10 -7.82 -19.84 -27.26
CA ASN A 10 -7.93 -18.44 -26.83
C ASN A 10 -6.66 -17.99 -26.10
N ARG A 11 -6.00 -16.96 -26.63
CA ARG A 11 -4.79 -16.37 -26.04
C ARG A 11 -5.18 -15.30 -25.02
N ILE A 12 -4.78 -15.47 -23.77
CA ILE A 12 -4.99 -14.51 -22.68
C ILE A 12 -3.64 -13.93 -22.29
N ASP A 13 -3.40 -12.67 -22.64
CA ASP A 13 -2.18 -11.95 -22.30
C ASP A 13 -2.51 -10.86 -21.24
N VAL A 14 -2.16 -11.12 -19.99
CA VAL A 14 -2.23 -10.10 -18.92
C VAL A 14 -0.82 -9.64 -18.59
N GLN A 15 -0.49 -8.38 -18.91
CA GLN A 15 0.80 -7.82 -18.53
C GLN A 15 0.65 -6.98 -17.28
N TRP A 16 1.39 -7.42 -16.27
CA TRP A 16 1.64 -6.66 -15.07
C TRP A 16 2.77 -5.67 -15.29
N LEU A 17 2.56 -4.40 -14.93
CA LEU A 17 3.68 -3.60 -14.45
C LEU A 17 4.11 -4.21 -13.11
N SER A 18 5.05 -5.16 -13.15
CA SER A 18 5.94 -5.34 -12.00
C SER A 18 6.47 -3.96 -11.67
N SER A 19 6.28 -3.52 -10.43
CA SER A 19 6.84 -2.27 -9.90
C SER A 19 8.17 -2.01 -10.58
N VAL A 20 8.31 -0.86 -11.24
CA VAL A 20 9.57 -0.38 -11.78
C VAL A 20 10.53 -0.27 -10.59
N ASN A 21 11.23 -1.37 -10.30
CA ASN A 21 12.35 -1.45 -9.37
C ASN A 21 13.57 -1.76 -10.23
N GLY A 22 14.16 -0.69 -10.71
CA GLY A 22 15.34 -0.69 -11.54
C GLY A 22 15.63 0.71 -12.07
N GLY A 23 15.92 1.65 -11.17
CA GLY A 23 16.47 2.96 -11.53
C GLY A 23 15.64 4.17 -11.10
N THR A 24 16.17 4.87 -10.10
CA THR A 24 15.81 6.23 -9.66
C THR A 24 14.32 6.48 -9.36
N HIS A 25 13.96 6.29 -8.09
CA HIS A 25 12.74 6.82 -7.50
C HIS A 25 12.67 8.34 -7.70
N SER A 26 11.84 8.77 -8.64
CA SER A 26 11.44 10.16 -8.79
C SER A 26 9.95 10.21 -9.15
N SER A 27 9.24 11.03 -8.39
CA SER A 27 7.91 11.57 -8.72
C SER A 27 6.64 10.84 -8.26
N ALA A 28 6.62 10.31 -7.04
CA ALA A 28 5.40 10.25 -6.20
C ALA A 28 5.16 11.61 -5.50
N HIS A 29 4.97 12.68 -6.26
CA HIS A 29 4.93 14.05 -5.71
C HIS A 29 3.61 14.36 -4.98
N LYS A 30 3.62 14.17 -3.64
CA LYS A 30 3.57 15.24 -2.61
C LYS A 30 3.16 14.76 -1.20
N VAL A 31 2.94 13.47 -1.00
CA VAL A 31 2.86 12.82 0.35
C VAL A 31 4.04 11.85 0.58
N ALA A 32 4.84 11.55 -0.46
CA ALA A 32 5.96 10.60 -0.42
C ALA A 32 7.35 11.28 -0.33
N LEU A 33 7.46 12.38 0.41
CA LEU A 33 8.74 13.02 0.74
C LEU A 33 8.85 13.06 2.26
N GLY A 34 9.28 11.92 2.81
CA GLY A 34 9.67 11.81 4.20
C GLY A 34 10.62 10.62 4.34
N ASP A 35 11.56 10.69 5.26
CA ASP A 35 12.40 9.55 5.59
C ASP A 35 11.62 8.52 6.44
N CYS A 36 12.26 7.46 6.90
CA CYS A 36 11.60 6.48 7.77
C CYS A 36 11.06 7.09 9.08
N GLU A 37 11.65 8.19 9.54
CA GLU A 37 11.30 8.88 10.78
C GLU A 37 10.00 9.66 10.60
N ASP A 38 9.85 10.35 9.47
CA ASP A 38 8.59 11.03 9.11
C ASP A 38 7.42 10.03 9.01
N HIS A 39 7.64 8.89 8.35
CA HIS A 39 6.62 7.84 8.21
C HIS A 39 6.27 7.20 9.55
N ALA A 40 7.26 6.95 10.42
CA ALA A 40 7.01 6.45 11.77
C ALA A 40 6.23 7.47 12.61
N THR A 41 6.57 8.76 12.50
CA THR A 41 5.86 9.84 13.20
C THR A 41 4.41 9.96 12.76
N LEU A 42 4.14 9.88 11.46
CA LEU A 42 2.79 9.89 10.91
C LEU A 42 1.98 8.68 11.40
N LEU A 43 2.53 7.47 11.31
CA LEU A 43 1.86 6.27 11.79
C LEU A 43 1.62 6.30 13.31
N CYS A 44 2.59 6.79 14.09
CA CYS A 44 2.40 6.95 15.54
C CYS A 44 1.24 7.91 15.83
N SER A 45 1.17 9.03 15.12
CA SER A 45 0.08 10.01 15.26
C SER A 45 -1.29 9.41 14.89
N LEU A 46 -1.33 8.59 13.83
CA LEU A 46 -2.51 7.84 13.40
C LEU A 46 -3.02 6.91 14.50
N LEU A 47 -2.13 6.10 15.07
CA LEU A 47 -2.48 5.11 16.10
C LEU A 47 -2.90 5.78 17.41
N LEU A 48 -2.25 6.90 17.77
CA LEU A 48 -2.67 7.75 18.89
C LEU A 48 -4.06 8.34 18.67
N GLY A 49 -4.37 8.82 17.45
CA GLY A 49 -5.70 9.29 17.08
C GLY A 49 -6.78 8.20 17.14
N PHE A 50 -6.39 6.93 16.96
CA PHE A 50 -7.23 5.76 17.19
C PHE A 50 -7.42 5.40 18.69
N GLY A 51 -6.70 6.06 19.60
CA GLY A 51 -6.75 5.79 21.03
C GLY A 51 -5.80 4.67 21.51
N LEU A 52 -4.80 4.30 20.71
CA LEU A 52 -3.79 3.33 21.11
C LEU A 52 -2.62 4.00 21.87
N ASP A 53 -2.03 3.30 22.83
CA ASP A 53 -0.80 3.75 23.52
C ASP A 53 0.41 3.55 22.58
N ALA A 54 0.67 4.55 21.73
CA ALA A 54 1.63 4.48 20.63
C ALA A 54 2.84 5.40 20.82
N TYR A 55 3.99 4.94 20.35
CA TYR A 55 5.28 5.63 20.42
C TYR A 55 6.10 5.40 19.16
N VAL A 56 6.86 6.41 18.74
CA VAL A 56 7.98 6.24 17.81
C VAL A 56 9.17 5.70 18.60
N CYS A 57 9.80 4.64 18.10
CA CYS A 57 11.06 4.10 18.61
C CYS A 57 12.21 4.51 17.70
N VAL A 58 13.33 4.92 18.28
CA VAL A 58 14.55 5.28 17.55
C VAL A 58 15.68 4.35 17.96
N GLY A 59 16.34 3.75 16.98
CA GLY A 59 17.39 2.80 17.23
C GLY A 59 18.02 2.27 15.95
N THR A 60 18.33 0.97 15.89
CA THR A 60 18.99 0.37 14.73
C THR A 60 18.36 -0.94 14.25
N LYS A 61 18.56 -1.24 12.97
CA LYS A 61 18.33 -2.55 12.34
C LYS A 61 19.63 -3.37 12.27
N ALA A 62 19.58 -4.51 11.59
CA ALA A 62 20.76 -5.31 11.28
C ALA A 62 21.91 -4.45 10.70
N LYS A 63 23.15 -4.81 11.07
CA LYS A 63 24.38 -4.08 10.72
C LYS A 63 24.47 -2.65 11.28
N GLY A 64 23.68 -2.32 12.31
CA GLY A 64 23.76 -1.02 13.00
C GLY A 64 23.19 0.15 12.20
N VAL A 65 22.38 -0.12 11.17
CA VAL A 65 21.76 0.94 10.35
C VAL A 65 20.70 1.67 11.20
N PRO A 66 20.79 3.00 11.37
CA PRO A 66 19.78 3.78 12.07
C PRO A 66 18.40 3.59 11.45
N HIS A 67 17.38 3.46 12.29
CA HIS A 67 16.00 3.29 11.84
C HIS A 67 15.01 3.74 12.91
N ALA A 68 13.86 4.23 12.45
CA ALA A 68 12.71 4.53 13.29
C ALA A 68 11.53 3.61 12.94
N TRP A 69 10.81 3.15 13.94
CA TRP A 69 9.59 2.34 13.79
C TRP A 69 8.56 2.74 14.85
N VAL A 70 7.35 2.19 14.77
CA VAL A 70 6.30 2.50 15.74
C VAL A 70 6.08 1.32 16.68
N MET A 71 5.82 1.60 17.94
CA MET A 71 5.46 0.62 18.96
C MET A 71 4.11 0.97 19.54
N THR A 72 3.28 -0.04 19.80
CA THR A 72 2.07 0.08 20.63
C THR A 72 2.15 -0.81 21.85
N ARG A 73 1.60 -0.35 22.97
CA ARG A 73 1.45 -1.13 24.21
C ARG A 73 -0.02 -1.46 24.44
N GLY A 74 -0.32 -2.75 24.56
CA GLY A 74 -1.63 -3.26 24.94
C GLY A 74 -1.90 -3.04 26.42
N THR A 75 -3.18 -3.05 26.81
CA THR A 75 -3.60 -2.94 28.21
C THR A 75 -3.16 -4.13 29.06
N ASP A 76 -2.85 -5.25 28.42
CA ASP A 76 -2.28 -6.47 28.99
C ASP A 76 -0.74 -6.44 29.08
N GLY A 77 -0.11 -5.33 28.69
CA GLY A 77 1.34 -5.19 28.61
C GLY A 77 1.96 -5.75 27.33
N THR A 78 1.15 -6.24 26.38
CA THR A 78 1.66 -6.75 25.10
C THR A 78 2.28 -5.63 24.28
N VAL A 79 3.51 -5.84 23.79
CA VAL A 79 4.22 -4.86 22.96
C VAL A 79 4.20 -5.32 21.51
N THR A 80 3.76 -4.45 20.60
CA THR A 80 3.76 -4.72 19.15
C THR A 80 4.55 -3.64 18.43
N PHE A 81 5.46 -4.05 17.55
CA PHE A 81 6.18 -3.16 16.64
C PHE A 81 5.52 -3.13 15.27
N TRP A 82 5.55 -1.96 14.64
CA TRP A 82 4.94 -1.67 13.36
C TRP A 82 5.98 -1.03 12.45
N GLU A 83 6.21 -1.65 11.28
CA GLU A 83 7.08 -1.10 10.25
C GLU A 83 6.26 -0.18 9.32
N SER A 84 6.55 1.12 9.36
CA SER A 84 5.77 2.16 8.66
C SER A 84 5.83 2.02 7.13
N LEU A 85 6.91 1.46 6.60
CA LEU A 85 7.11 1.32 5.15
C LEU A 85 6.56 0.02 4.55
N THR A 86 6.32 -0.99 5.37
CA THR A 86 5.94 -2.34 4.88
C THR A 86 4.65 -2.87 5.50
N ALA A 87 4.06 -2.12 6.44
CA ALA A 87 2.90 -2.52 7.24
C ALA A 87 3.06 -3.83 8.04
N HIS A 88 4.28 -4.38 8.13
CA HIS A 88 4.53 -5.56 8.95
C HIS A 88 4.37 -5.25 10.43
N ARG A 89 3.80 -6.23 11.15
CA ARG A 89 3.60 -6.20 12.59
C ARG A 89 4.43 -7.29 13.23
N TYR A 90 5.16 -6.94 14.27
CA TYR A 90 5.98 -7.88 15.02
C TYR A 90 5.55 -7.85 16.48
N LEU A 91 5.07 -8.99 16.98
CA LEU A 91 4.82 -9.15 18.40
C LEU A 91 6.17 -9.24 19.12
N HIS A 92 6.45 -8.30 20.02
CA HIS A 92 7.65 -8.31 20.85
C HIS A 92 7.46 -9.27 22.01
N ARG A 93 8.43 -10.16 22.19
CA ARG A 93 8.52 -11.06 23.34
C ARG A 93 9.95 -10.97 23.86
N PRO A 94 10.19 -10.31 25.01
CA PRO A 94 11.53 -10.18 25.53
C PRO A 94 12.10 -11.57 25.86
N VAL A 95 13.38 -11.74 25.55
CA VAL A 95 14.17 -12.88 26.02
C VAL A 95 14.45 -12.66 27.50
N ASP A 96 14.19 -13.68 28.31
CA ASP A 96 14.52 -13.66 29.72
C ASP A 96 15.92 -14.29 29.90
N PRO A 97 16.97 -13.49 30.17
CA PRO A 97 18.32 -14.00 30.34
C PRO A 97 18.49 -14.86 31.59
N ASP A 98 17.59 -14.71 32.57
CA ASP A 98 17.64 -15.44 33.85
C ASP A 98 16.78 -16.72 33.81
N ALA A 99 16.07 -16.98 32.71
CA ALA A 99 15.25 -18.16 32.58
C ALA A 99 16.08 -19.45 32.50
N PRO A 100 15.55 -20.60 32.97
CA PRO A 100 16.28 -21.87 32.96
C PRO A 100 16.80 -22.22 31.55
N PRO A 101 18.00 -22.84 31.41
CA PRO A 101 18.62 -23.10 30.10
C PRO A 101 17.78 -23.96 29.14
N LEU A 102 16.86 -24.75 29.67
CA LEU A 102 15.96 -25.62 28.90
C LEU A 102 14.62 -24.95 28.55
N SER A 103 14.39 -23.72 29.03
CA SER A 103 13.16 -22.99 28.73
C SER A 103 13.16 -22.52 27.27
N PRO A 104 12.04 -22.67 26.53
CA PRO A 104 11.96 -22.19 25.16
C PRO A 104 12.04 -20.67 25.13
N GLN A 105 13.13 -20.13 24.58
CA GLN A 105 13.27 -18.68 24.39
C GLN A 105 12.52 -18.23 23.13
N PRO A 106 11.86 -17.06 23.16
CA PRO A 106 11.21 -16.51 21.98
C PRO A 106 12.26 -16.15 20.92
N LYS A 107 12.04 -16.60 19.68
CA LYS A 107 12.89 -16.17 18.56
C LYS A 107 12.57 -14.72 18.20
N PRO A 108 13.57 -13.85 18.00
CA PRO A 108 13.36 -12.49 17.53
C PRO A 108 12.58 -12.50 16.21
N SER A 109 11.39 -11.90 16.21
CA SER A 109 10.51 -11.83 15.04
C SER A 109 10.77 -10.59 14.20
N SER A 110 11.31 -9.52 14.81
CA SER A 110 11.51 -8.22 14.19
C SER A 110 12.95 -8.00 13.67
N PRO A 111 13.15 -7.09 12.70
CA PRO A 111 14.47 -6.75 12.18
C PRO A 111 15.24 -5.77 13.08
N TYR A 112 14.61 -5.25 14.14
CA TYR A 112 15.18 -4.24 15.02
C TYR A 112 16.22 -4.87 15.97
N ARG A 113 17.26 -4.10 16.31
CA ARG A 113 18.42 -4.58 17.05
C ARG A 113 18.65 -3.78 18.31
N THR A 114 18.71 -2.46 18.22
CA THR A 114 18.84 -1.59 19.40
C THR A 114 17.73 -0.57 19.48
N VAL A 115 17.39 -0.10 20.68
CA VAL A 115 16.47 1.00 20.94
C VAL A 115 17.07 1.96 21.96
N GLY A 116 17.29 3.21 21.54
CA GLY A 116 17.91 4.25 22.36
C GLY A 116 16.89 5.14 23.04
N CYS A 117 15.82 5.51 22.34
CA CYS A 117 14.74 6.31 22.90
C CYS A 117 13.39 5.99 22.25
N VAL A 118 12.34 6.42 22.93
CA VAL A 118 10.97 6.40 22.45
C VAL A 118 10.32 7.74 22.70
N PHE A 119 9.42 8.16 21.82
CA PHE A 119 8.69 9.40 22.02
C PHE A 119 7.30 9.35 21.40
N ASN A 120 6.43 10.23 21.89
CA ASN A 120 5.15 10.53 21.29
C ASN A 120 4.85 12.04 21.45
N HIS A 121 3.61 12.44 21.21
CA HIS A 121 3.18 13.84 21.33
C HIS A 121 3.24 14.44 22.74
N GLN A 122 3.44 13.63 23.79
CA GLN A 122 3.48 14.10 25.20
C GLN A 122 4.83 13.84 25.86
N THR A 123 5.50 12.75 25.51
CA THR A 123 6.63 12.24 26.29
C THR A 123 7.80 11.89 25.38
N PHE A 124 9.01 12.11 25.90
CA PHE A 124 10.25 11.61 25.34
C PHE A 124 10.99 10.85 26.43
N MET A 125 11.34 9.58 26.18
CA MET A 125 11.98 8.69 27.15
C MET A 125 13.23 8.06 26.55
N ALA A 126 14.33 8.09 27.30
CA ALA A 126 15.57 7.41 26.95
C ALA A 126 15.63 6.04 27.62
N ASN A 127 16.15 5.05 26.90
CA ASN A 127 16.43 3.72 27.45
C ASN A 127 17.64 3.82 28.38
N CYS A 128 17.48 3.39 29.63
CA CYS A 128 18.52 3.40 30.66
C CYS A 128 18.81 1.99 31.21
N GLN A 129 18.33 0.95 30.51
CA GLN A 129 18.61 -0.44 30.86
C GLN A 129 20.09 -0.79 30.60
N PRO A 130 20.63 -1.86 31.21
CA PRO A 130 22.03 -2.27 31.02
C PRO A 130 22.40 -2.59 29.56
N SER A 131 21.41 -2.92 28.73
CA SER A 131 21.57 -3.14 27.29
C SER A 131 20.50 -2.37 26.53
N ASP A 132 20.87 -1.85 25.36
CA ASP A 132 19.96 -1.24 24.40
C ASP A 132 19.36 -2.26 23.41
N ALA A 133 19.72 -3.54 23.53
CA ALA A 133 19.25 -4.61 22.65
C ALA A 133 17.72 -4.77 22.76
N VAL A 134 17.02 -4.66 21.63
CA VAL A 134 15.54 -4.75 21.56
C VAL A 134 15.04 -6.08 22.12
N GLU A 135 15.74 -7.18 21.85
CA GLU A 135 15.33 -8.52 22.30
C GLU A 135 15.34 -8.69 23.82
N LEU A 136 16.18 -7.95 24.54
CA LEU A 136 16.26 -7.95 26.01
C LEU A 136 15.44 -6.81 26.63
N CYS A 137 14.99 -5.87 25.82
CA CYS A 137 14.40 -4.64 26.29
C CYS A 137 13.00 -4.88 26.91
N VAL A 138 12.82 -4.39 28.14
CA VAL A 138 11.54 -4.38 28.83
C VAL A 138 10.90 -2.98 28.71
N PHE A 139 9.80 -2.91 27.97
CA PHE A 139 9.06 -1.66 27.69
C PHE A 139 8.08 -1.31 28.82
N ASP A 140 8.60 -1.26 30.05
CA ASP A 140 7.89 -0.81 31.24
C ASP A 140 8.24 0.65 31.54
N PHE A 141 7.41 1.56 31.03
CA PHE A 141 7.59 3.00 31.19
C PHE A 141 7.24 3.53 32.58
N GLN A 142 6.68 2.69 33.46
CA GLN A 142 6.42 3.07 34.85
C GLN A 142 7.66 2.93 35.73
N ASN A 143 8.74 2.32 35.23
CA ASN A 143 9.98 2.11 35.97
C ASN A 143 11.09 3.08 35.53
N PRO A 144 11.41 4.12 36.33
CA PRO A 144 12.42 5.12 35.99
C PRO A 144 13.85 4.55 35.90
N SER A 145 14.11 3.38 36.49
CA SER A 145 15.42 2.72 36.36
C SER A 145 15.61 2.07 34.99
N ARG A 146 14.54 1.90 34.21
CA ARG A 146 14.56 1.34 32.85
C ARG A 146 14.38 2.42 31.80
N TRP A 147 13.45 3.35 32.02
CA TRP A 147 13.12 4.42 31.09
C TRP A 147 13.13 5.76 31.80
N LYS A 148 13.99 6.66 31.35
CA LYS A 148 14.11 8.00 31.93
C LYS A 148 13.40 9.01 31.04
N ALA A 149 12.32 9.57 31.55
CA ALA A 149 11.59 10.65 30.87
C ALA A 149 12.36 11.97 30.91
N MET A 150 12.32 12.71 29.81
CA MET A 150 12.66 14.13 29.79
C MET A 150 11.61 14.91 30.58
N SER A 151 12.01 15.99 31.26
CA SER A 151 11.05 16.81 32.00
C SER A 151 10.13 17.60 31.05
N GLU A 152 8.91 17.85 31.50
CA GLU A 152 7.92 18.65 30.78
C GLU A 152 8.44 20.04 30.43
N GLU A 153 9.21 20.66 31.33
CA GLU A 153 9.81 21.98 31.10
C GLU A 153 10.84 21.94 29.96
N ALA A 154 11.65 20.88 29.92
CA ALA A 154 12.63 20.69 28.86
C ALA A 154 11.93 20.46 27.51
N LEU A 155 10.88 19.62 27.48
CA LEU A 155 10.07 19.40 26.28
C LEU A 155 9.46 20.70 25.77
N ARG A 156 8.84 21.49 26.65
CA ARG A 156 8.25 22.80 26.30
C ARG A 156 9.27 23.83 25.83
N SER A 157 10.52 23.73 26.27
CA SER A 157 11.59 24.63 25.82
C SER A 157 12.08 24.32 24.39
N VAL A 158 11.94 23.06 23.95
CA VAL A 158 12.38 22.58 22.63
C VAL A 158 11.23 22.66 21.62
N CYS A 159 9.98 22.45 22.05
CA CYS A 159 8.79 22.59 21.22
C CYS A 159 8.41 24.07 21.06
N ALA A 160 8.07 24.51 19.85
CA ALA A 160 7.65 25.89 19.62
C ALA A 160 6.35 26.23 20.38
N PRO A 161 6.14 27.50 20.80
CA PRO A 161 4.87 27.90 21.41
C PRO A 161 3.69 27.58 20.47
N GLY A 162 2.79 26.70 20.90
CA GLY A 162 1.68 26.20 20.07
C GLY A 162 1.95 24.87 19.33
N SER A 163 3.10 24.23 19.52
CA SER A 163 3.45 22.92 18.91
C SER A 163 2.72 21.70 19.48
N CYS A 164 1.77 21.88 20.40
CA CYS A 164 0.88 20.80 20.85
C CYS A 164 -0.52 21.00 20.22
N PRO A 165 -0.72 20.66 18.93
CA PRO A 165 -2.07 20.45 18.46
C PRO A 165 -2.67 19.30 19.27
N SER A 166 -3.91 19.46 19.74
CA SER A 166 -4.72 18.32 20.19
C SER A 166 -4.63 17.23 19.12
N LEU A 167 -4.41 15.97 19.49
CA LEU A 167 -4.37 14.84 18.55
C LEU A 167 -5.56 14.99 17.57
N PRO A 168 -5.32 15.33 16.29
CA PRO A 168 -6.41 15.49 15.35
C PRO A 168 -7.11 14.12 15.25
N PRO A 169 -8.44 14.06 15.45
CA PRO A 169 -9.15 12.81 15.30
C PRO A 169 -9.01 12.36 13.85
N LEU A 170 -8.92 11.05 13.64
CA LEU A 170 -8.96 10.50 12.30
C LEU A 170 -10.30 10.80 11.65
N CYS A 171 -10.27 11.57 10.59
CA CYS A 171 -11.44 11.94 9.84
C CYS A 171 -11.89 10.74 9.01
N ALA A 172 -13.15 10.36 9.21
CA ALA A 172 -13.79 9.37 8.35
C ALA A 172 -13.72 9.83 6.88
N PRO A 173 -13.60 8.89 5.92
CA PRO A 173 -13.78 9.18 4.51
C PRO A 173 -15.04 10.02 4.27
N SER A 174 -14.87 11.18 3.63
CA SER A 174 -16.01 11.98 3.13
C SER A 174 -16.31 11.70 1.66
N LEU A 175 -15.45 10.92 0.99
CA LEU A 175 -15.62 10.52 -0.39
C LEU A 175 -16.51 9.28 -0.51
N ASP A 176 -17.54 9.34 -1.36
CA ASP A 176 -18.27 8.14 -1.78
C ASP A 176 -17.41 7.35 -2.79
N PRO A 177 -16.93 6.15 -2.42
CA PRO A 177 -16.07 5.34 -3.29
C PRO A 177 -16.78 4.92 -4.58
N ALA A 178 -18.08 4.56 -4.51
CA ALA A 178 -18.82 4.05 -5.66
C ALA A 178 -19.10 5.17 -6.67
N ALA A 179 -19.62 6.31 -6.20
CA ALA A 179 -19.86 7.46 -7.06
C ALA A 179 -18.55 7.97 -7.70
N SER A 180 -17.47 8.05 -6.92
CA SER A 180 -16.17 8.50 -7.42
C SER A 180 -15.54 7.53 -8.43
N SER A 181 -15.71 6.22 -8.21
CA SER A 181 -15.24 5.19 -9.16
C SER A 181 -15.97 5.31 -10.48
N ASN A 182 -17.30 5.43 -10.45
CA ASN A 182 -18.14 5.56 -11.64
C ASN A 182 -17.81 6.84 -12.41
N GLN A 183 -17.62 7.97 -11.72
CA GLN A 183 -17.24 9.22 -12.37
C GLN A 183 -15.88 9.10 -13.08
N LEU A 184 -14.86 8.57 -12.40
CA LEU A 184 -13.54 8.41 -12.98
C LEU A 184 -13.54 7.39 -14.14
N GLU A 185 -14.36 6.34 -14.07
CA GLU A 185 -14.56 5.40 -15.17
C GLU A 185 -15.15 6.10 -16.41
N MET A 186 -16.16 6.95 -16.24
CA MET A 186 -16.74 7.73 -17.35
C MET A 186 -15.72 8.69 -17.97
N GLU A 187 -14.93 9.39 -17.16
CA GLU A 187 -13.86 10.27 -17.64
C GLU A 187 -12.81 9.47 -18.43
N MET A 188 -12.43 8.28 -17.96
CA MET A 188 -11.51 7.40 -18.67
C MET A 188 -12.08 6.89 -19.99
N ARG A 189 -13.36 6.48 -20.01
CA ARG A 189 -14.05 6.06 -21.24
C ARG A 189 -14.07 7.19 -22.27
N TYR A 190 -14.32 8.42 -21.84
CA TYR A 190 -14.26 9.61 -22.71
C TYR A 190 -12.84 9.83 -23.26
N LEU A 191 -11.81 9.77 -22.41
CA LEU A 191 -10.41 9.96 -22.84
C LEU A 191 -9.96 8.88 -23.84
N VAL A 192 -10.35 7.62 -23.63
CA VAL A 192 -10.08 6.53 -24.58
C VAL A 192 -10.79 6.76 -25.90
N TYR A 193 -12.07 7.17 -25.85
CA TYR A 193 -12.85 7.45 -27.06
C TYR A 193 -12.21 8.55 -27.90
N GLU A 194 -11.86 9.69 -27.31
CA GLU A 194 -11.25 10.81 -28.03
C GLU A 194 -9.88 10.41 -28.59
N HIS A 195 -9.04 9.75 -27.79
CA HIS A 195 -7.73 9.28 -28.26
C HIS A 195 -7.83 8.32 -29.45
N ARG A 196 -8.81 7.40 -29.44
CA ARG A 196 -9.05 6.48 -30.55
C ARG A 196 -9.63 7.19 -31.77
N LYS A 197 -10.52 8.15 -31.56
CA LYS A 197 -11.09 8.98 -32.62
C LYS A 197 -10.01 9.76 -33.38
N ASP A 198 -9.02 10.32 -32.67
CA ASP A 198 -7.88 11.02 -33.27
C ASP A 198 -7.00 10.09 -34.15
N LEU A 199 -7.11 8.78 -33.95
CA LEU A 199 -6.41 7.75 -34.73
C LEU A 199 -7.31 7.08 -35.79
N ASP A 200 -8.50 7.64 -36.03
CA ASP A 200 -9.55 7.09 -36.91
C ASP A 200 -9.96 5.66 -36.52
N LEU A 201 -9.95 5.34 -35.23
CA LEU A 201 -10.35 4.03 -34.69
C LEU A 201 -11.76 4.07 -34.10
N GLY A 202 -12.59 3.10 -34.48
CA GLY A 202 -13.89 2.87 -33.84
C GLY A 202 -13.75 2.42 -32.39
N THR A 203 -14.66 2.85 -31.53
CA THR A 203 -14.68 2.46 -30.11
C THR A 203 -16.00 1.78 -29.78
N VAL A 204 -15.92 0.53 -29.30
CA VAL A 204 -17.08 -0.24 -28.89
C VAL A 204 -16.82 -0.83 -27.52
N TRP A 205 -17.64 -0.45 -26.54
CA TRP A 205 -17.54 -0.91 -25.15
C TRP A 205 -18.18 -2.29 -24.96
N ASP A 206 -17.61 -3.08 -24.06
CA ASP A 206 -18.18 -4.35 -23.59
C ASP A 206 -18.41 -4.27 -22.08
N ASP A 207 -19.65 -3.97 -21.69
CA ASP A 207 -20.04 -3.78 -20.29
C ASP A 207 -19.94 -5.08 -19.47
N HIS A 208 -20.15 -6.25 -20.10
CA HIS A 208 -19.96 -7.52 -19.42
C HIS A 208 -18.49 -7.73 -19.07
N LEU A 209 -17.59 -7.48 -20.02
CA LEU A 209 -16.15 -7.54 -19.75
C LEU A 209 -15.72 -6.50 -18.71
N CYS A 210 -16.24 -5.26 -18.77
CA CYS A 210 -15.98 -4.23 -17.75
C CYS A 210 -16.38 -4.72 -16.35
N TYR A 211 -17.54 -5.37 -16.23
CA TYR A 211 -18.00 -5.95 -14.98
C TYR A 211 -17.03 -7.03 -14.46
N LEU A 212 -16.55 -7.93 -15.32
CA LEU A 212 -15.60 -8.98 -14.93
C LEU A 212 -14.27 -8.42 -14.41
N LEU A 213 -13.79 -7.28 -14.94
CA LEU A 213 -12.56 -6.65 -14.45
C LEU A 213 -12.69 -6.20 -12.98
N SER A 214 -13.91 -6.03 -12.46
CA SER A 214 -14.12 -5.65 -11.06
C SER A 214 -13.49 -6.66 -10.11
N SER A 215 -13.68 -7.96 -10.33
CA SER A 215 -13.14 -8.99 -9.42
C SER A 215 -11.62 -8.94 -9.34
N ALA A 216 -10.96 -8.69 -10.48
CA ALA A 216 -9.51 -8.49 -10.54
C ALA A 216 -9.07 -7.28 -9.71
N LEU A 217 -9.69 -6.12 -9.90
CA LEU A 217 -9.31 -4.92 -9.14
C LEU A 217 -9.50 -5.09 -7.62
N SER A 218 -10.58 -5.75 -7.21
CA SER A 218 -10.80 -6.08 -5.79
C SER A 218 -9.75 -7.05 -5.24
N ALA A 219 -9.36 -8.06 -6.02
CA ALA A 219 -8.30 -9.00 -5.65
C ALA A 219 -6.96 -8.29 -5.47
N TYR A 220 -6.63 -7.35 -6.36
CA TYR A 220 -5.34 -6.65 -6.32
C TYR A 220 -5.20 -5.72 -5.13
N GLU A 221 -6.28 -5.04 -4.73
CA GLU A 221 -6.26 -4.26 -3.50
C GLU A 221 -6.16 -5.18 -2.27
N MET A 222 -6.93 -6.27 -2.24
CA MET A 222 -6.88 -7.24 -1.14
C MET A 222 -5.46 -7.79 -0.95
N GLU A 223 -4.81 -8.17 -2.04
CA GLU A 223 -3.43 -8.67 -2.03
C GLU A 223 -2.46 -7.60 -1.53
N ARG A 224 -2.65 -6.32 -1.90
CA ARG A 224 -1.81 -5.23 -1.36
C ARG A 224 -2.02 -4.99 0.13
N CYS A 225 -3.26 -5.08 0.61
CA CYS A 225 -3.56 -4.84 2.03
C CYS A 225 -3.15 -6.00 2.93
N THR A 226 -3.23 -7.23 2.43
CA THR A 226 -3.09 -8.46 3.25
C THR A 226 -1.84 -9.27 2.94
N GLY A 227 -1.22 -9.05 1.78
CA GLY A 227 -0.16 -9.91 1.25
C GLY A 227 -0.66 -11.28 0.74
N VAL A 228 -1.98 -11.53 0.75
CA VAL A 228 -2.58 -12.79 0.34
C VAL A 228 -3.23 -12.61 -1.03
N SER A 229 -2.78 -13.39 -2.02
CA SER A 229 -3.40 -13.42 -3.34
C SER A 229 -4.62 -14.35 -3.33
N CYS A 230 -5.77 -13.84 -3.77
CA CYS A 230 -7.03 -14.57 -3.86
C CYS A 230 -7.84 -14.08 -5.08
N GLY A 231 -8.59 -14.96 -5.75
CA GLY A 231 -9.51 -14.56 -6.83
C GLY A 231 -8.92 -14.55 -8.25
N ASN A 232 -7.62 -14.81 -8.40
CA ASN A 232 -6.95 -14.77 -9.71
C ASN A 232 -7.40 -15.92 -10.64
N GLU A 233 -7.62 -17.11 -10.11
CA GLU A 233 -8.05 -18.28 -10.91
C GLU A 233 -9.49 -18.08 -11.39
N GLU A 234 -10.37 -17.64 -10.51
CA GLU A 234 -11.78 -17.37 -10.82
C GLU A 234 -11.92 -16.24 -11.85
N PHE A 235 -11.09 -15.21 -11.75
CA PHE A 235 -11.04 -14.14 -12.75
C PHE A 235 -10.60 -14.67 -14.11
N GLN A 236 -9.52 -15.45 -14.17
CA GLN A 236 -9.06 -16.05 -15.44
C GLN A 236 -10.14 -16.93 -16.06
N ASP A 237 -10.81 -17.76 -15.28
CA ASP A 237 -11.89 -18.63 -15.76
C ASP A 237 -13.13 -17.84 -16.21
N ALA A 238 -13.44 -16.72 -15.57
CA ALA A 238 -14.51 -15.83 -16.02
C ALA A 238 -14.16 -15.17 -17.37
N VAL A 239 -12.92 -14.69 -17.53
CA VAL A 239 -12.44 -14.11 -18.79
C VAL A 239 -12.42 -15.17 -19.90
N ARG A 240 -11.90 -16.38 -19.65
CA ARG A 240 -11.91 -17.50 -20.63
C ARG A 240 -13.31 -17.78 -21.17
N ARG A 241 -14.32 -17.73 -20.31
CA ARG A 241 -15.73 -17.93 -20.71
C ARG A 241 -16.33 -16.74 -21.45
N ALA A 242 -15.87 -15.53 -21.20
CA ALA A 242 -16.37 -14.30 -21.82
C ALA A 242 -15.68 -13.94 -23.16
N VAL A 243 -14.54 -14.57 -23.45
CA VAL A 243 -13.77 -14.40 -24.67
C VAL A 243 -14.13 -15.54 -25.62
N PRO A 244 -14.78 -15.26 -26.77
CA PRO A 244 -15.15 -16.30 -27.73
C PRO A 244 -13.94 -16.98 -28.35
N ASP A 245 -14.13 -18.21 -28.85
CA ASP A 245 -13.07 -18.95 -29.54
C ASP A 245 -12.43 -18.16 -30.69
N GLY A 246 -11.10 -18.22 -30.78
CA GLY A 246 -10.30 -17.49 -31.75
C GLY A 246 -10.16 -15.99 -31.45
N HIS A 247 -10.61 -15.52 -30.28
CA HIS A 247 -10.33 -14.17 -29.80
C HIS A 247 -9.16 -14.15 -28.82
N THR A 248 -8.47 -13.02 -28.80
CA THR A 248 -7.42 -12.70 -27.85
C THR A 248 -7.96 -11.72 -26.83
N PHE A 249 -7.61 -11.92 -25.56
CA PHE A 249 -7.82 -10.93 -24.50
C PHE A 249 -6.48 -10.34 -24.06
N LYS A 250 -6.44 -9.01 -23.94
CA LYS A 250 -5.35 -8.26 -23.32
C LYS A 250 -5.87 -7.43 -22.16
N GLY A 251 -5.18 -7.45 -21.03
CA GLY A 251 -5.55 -6.69 -19.83
C GLY A 251 -4.35 -6.00 -19.18
N PHE A 252 -4.51 -4.73 -18.82
CA PHE A 252 -3.49 -3.87 -18.21
C PHE A 252 -4.03 -3.20 -16.94
N PRO A 253 -3.76 -3.78 -15.75
CA PRO A 253 -4.08 -3.16 -14.48
C PRO A 253 -3.00 -2.17 -14.04
N ILE A 254 -3.42 -1.07 -13.43
CA ILE A 254 -2.54 -0.02 -12.89
C ILE A 254 -3.16 0.61 -11.64
N HIS A 255 -2.30 1.08 -10.73
CA HIS A 255 -2.69 1.67 -9.44
C HIS A 255 -2.15 3.10 -9.30
N PHE A 256 -2.97 4.01 -8.78
CA PHE A 256 -2.63 5.40 -8.47
C PHE A 256 -3.08 5.79 -7.06
N LEU A 257 -2.40 6.79 -6.49
CA LEU A 257 -2.77 7.44 -5.23
C LEU A 257 -3.51 8.77 -5.45
N HIS A 258 -4.08 8.96 -6.64
CA HIS A 258 -4.76 10.18 -7.03
C HIS A 258 -5.91 9.91 -8.00
N ARG A 259 -6.88 10.80 -8.04
CA ARG A 259 -8.09 10.68 -8.87
C ARG A 259 -8.08 11.53 -10.15
N ASN A 260 -6.94 12.12 -10.51
CA ASN A 260 -6.83 12.94 -11.72
C ASN A 260 -6.82 12.08 -12.99
N ALA A 261 -7.92 12.07 -13.74
CA ALA A 261 -8.10 11.22 -14.92
C ALA A 261 -7.06 11.49 -16.02
N ARG A 262 -6.85 12.76 -16.39
CA ARG A 262 -5.90 13.14 -17.45
C ARG A 262 -4.46 12.73 -17.13
N ARG A 263 -4.04 12.95 -15.88
CA ARG A 263 -2.69 12.55 -15.41
C ARG A 263 -2.53 11.03 -15.40
N ALA A 264 -3.55 10.30 -14.96
CA ALA A 264 -3.55 8.84 -14.98
C ALA A 264 -3.51 8.30 -16.42
N PHE A 265 -4.37 8.82 -17.31
CA PHE A 265 -4.42 8.42 -18.72
C PHE A 265 -3.09 8.69 -19.45
N ALA A 266 -2.51 9.89 -19.29
CA ALA A 266 -1.20 10.21 -19.84
C ALA A 266 -0.07 9.31 -19.28
N THR A 267 -0.24 8.78 -18.08
CA THR A 267 0.69 7.78 -17.52
C THR A 267 0.51 6.41 -18.16
N CYS A 268 -0.72 6.01 -18.43
CA CYS A 268 -1.03 4.74 -19.09
C CYS A 268 -0.48 4.72 -20.53
N LEU A 269 -0.61 5.82 -21.27
CA LEU A 269 -0.07 5.94 -22.63
C LEU A 269 1.46 5.85 -22.72
N ARG A 270 2.20 6.04 -21.62
CA ARG A 270 3.67 5.81 -21.61
C ARG A 270 4.04 4.33 -21.59
N SER A 271 3.09 3.43 -21.32
CA SER A 271 3.31 1.99 -21.38
C SER A 271 2.98 1.48 -22.79
N PRO A 272 3.94 0.91 -23.53
CA PRO A 272 3.69 0.36 -24.86
C PRO A 272 2.59 -0.71 -24.86
N PHE A 273 2.51 -1.54 -23.81
CA PHE A 273 1.47 -2.56 -23.71
C PHE A 273 0.07 -1.97 -23.50
N CYS A 274 -0.05 -0.89 -22.72
CA CYS A 274 -1.33 -0.19 -22.58
C CYS A 274 -1.71 0.52 -23.88
N GLU A 275 -0.72 1.13 -24.55
CA GLU A 275 -0.92 1.75 -25.85
C GLU A 275 -1.39 0.72 -26.89
N GLU A 276 -0.82 -0.49 -26.91
CA GLU A 276 -1.31 -1.59 -27.77
C GLU A 276 -2.77 -1.96 -27.52
N ILE A 277 -3.21 -1.98 -26.25
CA ILE A 277 -4.62 -2.23 -25.90
C ILE A 277 -5.51 -1.09 -26.42
N LEU A 278 -5.11 0.15 -26.13
CA LEU A 278 -5.89 1.35 -26.47
C LEU A 278 -5.93 1.64 -27.96
N CYS A 279 -4.87 1.31 -28.70
CA CYS A 279 -4.73 1.46 -30.14
C CYS A 279 -5.06 0.16 -30.90
N CYS A 280 -5.60 -0.86 -30.21
CA CYS A 280 -5.87 -2.17 -30.79
C CYS A 280 -6.75 -2.05 -32.05
N ARG A 281 -6.29 -2.72 -33.11
CA ARG A 281 -6.94 -2.87 -34.42
C ARG A 281 -7.21 -4.36 -34.66
N GLY A 282 -8.32 -4.66 -35.32
CA GLY A 282 -8.70 -6.02 -35.66
C GLY A 282 -10.20 -6.13 -35.92
N ASP A 283 -10.65 -7.35 -36.19
CA ASP A 283 -12.08 -7.63 -36.31
C ASP A 283 -12.70 -7.76 -34.93
N SER A 284 -13.92 -7.22 -34.78
CA SER A 284 -14.70 -7.34 -33.53
C SER A 284 -13.98 -6.85 -32.27
N VAL A 285 -13.16 -5.79 -32.38
CA VAL A 285 -12.51 -5.17 -31.22
C VAL A 285 -13.57 -4.64 -30.24
N ARG A 286 -13.48 -5.11 -29.00
CA ARG A 286 -14.29 -4.65 -27.87
C ARG A 286 -13.37 -4.19 -26.76
N LEU A 287 -13.62 -2.99 -26.25
CA LEU A 287 -12.85 -2.38 -25.18
C LEU A 287 -13.58 -2.49 -23.85
N ALA A 288 -12.81 -2.60 -22.78
CA ALA A 288 -13.29 -2.53 -21.43
C ALA A 288 -12.39 -1.63 -20.60
N VAL A 289 -13.02 -0.81 -19.77
CA VAL A 289 -12.37 0.01 -18.75
C VAL A 289 -13.11 -0.20 -17.46
N ARG A 290 -12.37 -0.45 -16.39
CA ARG A 290 -12.92 -0.51 -15.05
C ARG A 290 -12.08 0.30 -14.09
N VAL A 291 -12.74 1.05 -13.21
CA VAL A 291 -12.12 1.80 -12.13
C VAL A 291 -12.70 1.34 -10.81
N TRP A 292 -11.84 1.18 -9.81
CA TRP A 292 -12.25 0.96 -8.42
C TRP A 292 -11.43 1.85 -7.49
N ILE A 293 -12.12 2.70 -6.74
CA ILE A 293 -11.53 3.58 -5.74
C ILE A 293 -11.83 3.01 -4.34
N PHE A 294 -10.76 2.69 -3.62
CA PHE A 294 -10.81 2.37 -2.20
C PHE A 294 -10.46 3.62 -1.42
N VAL A 295 -11.28 3.96 -0.43
CA VAL A 295 -11.11 5.17 0.37
C VAL A 295 -10.74 4.78 1.80
N TYR A 296 -9.71 5.43 2.28
CA TYR A 296 -9.14 5.31 3.61
C TYR A 296 -9.41 6.60 4.40
N PRO A 297 -9.23 6.58 5.74
CA PRO A 297 -9.30 7.79 6.55
C PRO A 297 -8.48 8.94 5.96
N GLU A 298 -8.87 10.18 6.28
CA GLU A 298 -8.27 11.40 5.71
C GLU A 298 -8.44 11.53 4.19
N ASN A 299 -9.44 10.85 3.60
CA ASN A 299 -9.67 10.79 2.15
C ASN A 299 -8.45 10.32 1.34
N ALA A 300 -7.52 9.61 1.97
CA ALA A 300 -6.52 8.85 1.26
C ALA A 300 -7.24 7.82 0.38
N CYS A 301 -6.74 7.56 -0.82
CA CYS A 301 -7.38 6.62 -1.71
C CYS A 301 -6.39 5.80 -2.52
N ALA A 302 -6.75 4.54 -2.76
CA ALA A 302 -6.13 3.67 -3.73
C ALA A 302 -7.05 3.61 -4.94
N VAL A 303 -6.55 4.04 -6.09
CA VAL A 303 -7.30 4.09 -7.35
C VAL A 303 -6.75 3.02 -8.27
N TRP A 304 -7.52 1.95 -8.44
CA TRP A 304 -7.22 0.89 -9.40
C TRP A 304 -7.96 1.14 -10.70
N LEU A 305 -7.23 0.98 -11.81
CA LEU A 305 -7.72 1.13 -13.17
C LEU A 305 -7.27 -0.08 -13.97
N MET A 306 -8.16 -0.63 -14.79
CA MET A 306 -7.79 -1.67 -15.73
C MET A 306 -8.34 -1.35 -17.11
N PHE A 307 -7.44 -1.26 -18.09
CA PHE A 307 -7.79 -1.26 -19.50
C PHE A 307 -7.74 -2.68 -20.02
N ALA A 308 -8.71 -3.07 -20.82
CA ALA A 308 -8.67 -4.34 -21.51
C ALA A 308 -9.28 -4.24 -22.91
N CYS A 309 -8.87 -5.14 -23.78
CA CYS A 309 -9.54 -5.38 -25.04
C CYS A 309 -9.72 -6.88 -25.28
N LYS A 310 -10.80 -7.23 -25.97
CA LYS A 310 -10.88 -8.51 -26.67
C LYS A 310 -11.07 -8.25 -28.16
N TYR A 311 -10.41 -9.03 -28.99
CA TYR A 311 -10.44 -8.85 -30.44
C TYR A 311 -10.18 -10.18 -31.13
N ARG A 312 -10.67 -10.32 -32.36
CA ARG A 312 -10.31 -11.45 -33.21
C ARG A 312 -9.03 -11.08 -33.96
N SER A 313 -8.00 -11.92 -33.83
CA SER A 313 -6.77 -11.72 -34.59
C SER A 313 -7.06 -11.97 -36.06
N VAL A 314 -6.74 -11.00 -36.92
CA VAL A 314 -6.70 -11.22 -38.36
C VAL A 314 -5.30 -11.77 -38.63
N LEU A 315 -5.21 -13.04 -39.03
CA LEU A 315 -3.97 -13.61 -39.57
C LEU A 315 -3.70 -13.04 -40.97
#